data_AF-A0A239MC21-F1
#
_entry.id   AF-A0A239MC21-F1
#
_cell.length_a   1.000
_cell.length_b   1.000
_cell.length_c   1.000
_cell.angle_alpha   90.00
_cell.angle_beta   90.00
_cell.angle_gamma   90.00
#
_symmetry.space_group_name_H-M   'P 1'
#
loop_
_entity.id
_entity.type
_entity.pdbx_description
1 polymer ?
#
loop_
_entity_poly.entity_id
_entity_poly.type
_entity_poly.pdbx_seq_one_letter_code
_entity_poly.pdbx_strand_id
1 'polypeptide(L)'
;MWSGLLRHRRVVLRRSRRTEASRVWEWNLLQHLHQAGIDVPVLIPAADGRVDVDGWHVYPYIEGTQPRSGDPRLAETVGKVHSATIGWPQRPGFASASDLLTSNMGGDVDLSEMPADLVRAVRDAWRSALRAESLGVVHGDCGPRNAVIDSRGRCVLIDWDEARVDDPLFDLPSTASEQRAVWAWEIATCWTAEPSYAQSLIPLVS
;
A
#
# COMPACT_ATOMS: atom_id res chain seq x y z
N MET A 1 -14.91 -6.15 4.52
CA MET A 1 -14.95 -6.54 3.10
C MET A 1 -15.92 -7.70 2.95
N TRP A 2 -16.66 -7.75 1.85
CA TRP A 2 -17.63 -8.82 1.57
C TRP A 2 -17.44 -9.32 0.15
N SER A 3 -17.81 -10.59 -0.12
CA SER A 3 -17.94 -11.09 -1.48
C SER A 3 -19.41 -11.37 -1.80
N GLY A 4 -19.80 -11.19 -3.05
CA GLY A 4 -21.18 -11.37 -3.49
C GLY A 4 -21.28 -11.60 -4.99
N LEU A 5 -22.52 -11.60 -5.49
CA LEU A 5 -22.81 -11.72 -6.92
C LEU A 5 -23.50 -10.44 -7.42
N LEU A 6 -23.00 -9.88 -8.52
CA LEU A 6 -23.63 -8.82 -9.28
C LEU A 6 -23.89 -9.34 -10.69
N ARG A 7 -25.17 -9.49 -11.07
CA ARG A 7 -25.59 -10.06 -12.37
C ARG A 7 -24.85 -11.38 -12.68
N HIS A 8 -24.82 -12.28 -11.70
CA HIS A 8 -24.13 -13.59 -11.75
C HIS A 8 -22.58 -13.55 -11.82
N ARG A 9 -21.96 -12.38 -11.70
CA ARG A 9 -20.49 -12.27 -11.61
C ARG A 9 -20.08 -12.07 -10.16
N ARG A 10 -19.04 -12.77 -9.73
CA ARG A 10 -18.48 -12.62 -8.38
C ARG A 10 -17.81 -11.25 -8.26
N VAL A 11 -18.10 -10.57 -7.17
CA VAL A 11 -17.58 -9.24 -6.87
C VAL A 11 -17.13 -9.16 -5.42
N VAL A 12 -16.27 -8.19 -5.14
CA VAL A 12 -15.84 -7.81 -3.80
C VAL A 12 -16.42 -6.43 -3.50
N LEU A 13 -17.09 -6.29 -2.36
CA LEU A 13 -17.56 -5.02 -1.84
C LEU A 13 -16.64 -4.60 -0.70
N ARG A 14 -16.05 -3.41 -0.83
CA ARG A 14 -15.19 -2.81 0.19
C ARG A 14 -15.82 -1.51 0.65
N ARG A 15 -15.84 -1.29 1.97
CA ARG A 15 -16.13 0.03 2.54
C ARG A 15 -14.83 0.58 3.10
N SER A 16 -14.32 1.67 2.53
CA SER A 16 -13.12 2.33 3.05
C SER A 16 -13.51 3.40 4.07
N ARG A 17 -12.69 3.55 5.11
CA ARG A 17 -12.80 4.62 6.12
C ARG A 17 -11.97 5.85 5.76
N ARG A 18 -11.18 5.79 4.68
CA ARG A 18 -10.39 6.91 4.18
C ARG A 18 -11.30 8.06 3.74
N THR A 19 -10.76 9.27 3.73
CA THR A 19 -11.46 10.46 3.25
C THR A 19 -11.81 10.33 1.77
N GLU A 20 -12.81 11.07 1.30
CA GLU A 20 -13.20 11.06 -0.12
C GLU A 20 -12.02 11.39 -1.05
N ALA A 21 -11.24 12.43 -0.75
CA ALA A 21 -10.07 12.80 -1.55
C ALA A 21 -9.03 11.66 -1.62
N SER A 22 -8.84 10.93 -0.52
CA SER A 22 -7.93 9.78 -0.46
C SER A 22 -8.44 8.58 -1.28
N ARG A 23 -9.76 8.37 -1.34
CA ARG A 23 -10.39 7.33 -2.16
C ARG A 23 -10.39 7.69 -3.65
N VAL A 24 -10.61 8.96 -3.98
CA VAL A 24 -10.47 9.47 -5.37
C VAL A 24 -9.03 9.31 -5.86
N TRP A 25 -8.05 9.57 -4.99
CA TRP A 25 -6.64 9.32 -5.31
C TRP A 25 -6.37 7.86 -5.66
N GLU A 26 -6.90 6.92 -4.86
CA GLU A 26 -6.74 5.48 -5.11
C GLU A 26 -7.38 5.06 -6.43
N TRP A 27 -8.60 5.54 -6.72
CA TRP A 27 -9.25 5.27 -7.99
C TRP A 27 -8.41 5.77 -9.18
N ASN A 28 -7.96 7.02 -9.14
CA ASN A 28 -7.15 7.60 -10.21
C ASN A 28 -5.85 6.81 -10.43
N LEU A 29 -5.23 6.34 -9.35
CA LEU A 29 -4.07 5.45 -9.41
C LEU A 29 -4.41 4.14 -10.13
N LEU A 30 -5.46 3.43 -9.70
CA LEU A 30 -5.82 2.13 -10.30
C LEU A 30 -6.19 2.27 -11.78
N GLN A 31 -6.84 3.36 -12.15
CA GLN A 31 -7.14 3.66 -13.56
C GLN A 31 -5.87 3.92 -14.37
N HIS A 32 -4.93 4.70 -13.83
CA HIS A 32 -3.63 4.97 -14.46
C HIS A 32 -2.81 3.70 -14.65
N LEU A 33 -2.69 2.86 -13.61
CA LEU A 33 -1.98 1.59 -13.68
C LEU A 33 -2.60 0.64 -14.71
N HIS A 34 -3.93 0.55 -14.74
CA HIS A 34 -4.64 -0.24 -15.75
C HIS A 34 -4.35 0.26 -17.17
N GLN A 35 -4.37 1.58 -17.40
CA GLN A 35 -4.03 2.18 -18.70
C GLN A 35 -2.58 1.97 -19.10
N ALA A 36 -1.67 1.88 -18.12
CA ALA A 36 -0.27 1.50 -18.33
C ALA A 36 -0.07 0.00 -18.58
N GLY A 37 -1.14 -0.80 -18.61
CA GLY A 37 -1.09 -2.25 -18.84
C GLY A 37 -0.69 -3.07 -17.62
N ILE A 38 -0.74 -2.49 -16.42
CA ILE A 38 -0.47 -3.18 -15.15
C ILE A 38 -1.80 -3.76 -14.65
N ASP A 39 -1.80 -5.05 -14.30
CA ASP A 39 -3.00 -5.73 -13.84
C ASP A 39 -3.35 -5.33 -12.40
N VAL A 40 -4.44 -4.58 -12.27
CA VAL A 40 -5.03 -4.12 -11.01
C VAL A 40 -6.55 -4.21 -11.08
N PRO A 41 -7.27 -4.31 -9.95
CA PRO A 41 -8.72 -4.39 -9.97
C PRO A 41 -9.32 -3.01 -10.31
N VAL A 42 -9.95 -2.90 -11.48
CA VAL A 42 -10.68 -1.68 -11.90
C VAL A 42 -12.08 -1.69 -11.30
N LEU A 43 -12.45 -0.61 -10.61
CA LEU A 43 -13.74 -0.49 -9.93
C LEU A 43 -14.92 -0.64 -10.92
N ILE A 44 -15.97 -1.33 -10.47
CA ILE A 44 -17.22 -1.48 -11.21
C ILE A 44 -18.13 -0.29 -10.84
N PRO A 45 -18.51 0.58 -11.79
CA PRO A 45 -19.40 1.69 -11.51
C PRO A 45 -20.81 1.21 -11.17
N ALA A 46 -21.49 1.99 -10.32
CA ALA A 46 -22.92 1.90 -10.09
C ALA A 46 -23.70 2.28 -11.36
N ALA A 47 -25.02 2.06 -11.34
CA ALA A 47 -25.89 2.32 -12.50
C ALA A 47 -25.90 3.79 -12.95
N ASP A 48 -25.56 4.72 -12.05
CA ASP A 48 -25.44 6.15 -12.31
C ASP A 48 -24.00 6.59 -12.69
N GLY A 49 -23.08 5.64 -12.83
CA GLY A 49 -21.69 5.88 -13.24
C GLY A 49 -20.73 6.18 -12.09
N ARG A 50 -21.21 6.36 -10.85
CA ARG A 50 -20.32 6.59 -9.69
C ARG A 50 -19.61 5.30 -9.31
N VAL A 51 -18.34 5.39 -8.93
CA VAL A 51 -17.59 4.24 -8.37
C VAL A 51 -17.42 4.31 -6.85
N ASP A 52 -17.68 5.47 -6.25
CA ASP A 52 -17.73 5.70 -4.79
C ASP A 52 -19.16 6.09 -4.41
N VAL A 53 -19.78 5.30 -3.54
CA VAL A 53 -21.11 5.56 -2.99
C VAL A 53 -21.01 5.46 -1.47
N ASP A 54 -20.92 6.60 -0.79
CA ASP A 54 -20.75 6.68 0.67
C ASP A 54 -19.55 5.87 1.20
N GLY A 55 -18.46 5.85 0.43
CA GLY A 55 -17.23 5.09 0.72
C GLY A 55 -17.32 3.59 0.41
N TRP A 56 -18.40 3.14 -0.22
CA TRP A 56 -18.50 1.80 -0.78
C TRP A 56 -17.96 1.77 -2.21
N HIS A 57 -17.16 0.74 -2.48
CA HIS A 57 -16.58 0.42 -3.77
C HIS A 57 -16.89 -1.03 -4.14
N VAL A 58 -17.06 -1.28 -5.43
CA VAL A 58 -17.24 -2.63 -5.96
C VAL A 58 -16.07 -2.96 -6.86
N TYR A 59 -15.37 -4.04 -6.55
CA TYR A 59 -14.26 -4.56 -7.34
C TYR A 59 -14.66 -5.88 -8.00
N PRO A 60 -14.12 -6.19 -9.19
CA PRO A 60 -14.21 -7.54 -9.72
C PRO A 60 -13.54 -8.52 -8.75
N TYR A 61 -14.15 -9.69 -8.56
CA TYR A 61 -13.45 -10.77 -7.89
C TYR A 61 -12.38 -11.32 -8.84
N ILE A 62 -11.12 -11.28 -8.40
CA ILE A 62 -10.00 -11.78 -9.20
C ILE A 62 -9.87 -13.28 -8.95
N GLU A 63 -10.15 -14.09 -9.98
CA GLU A 63 -9.97 -15.54 -9.93
C GLU A 63 -8.49 -15.90 -10.10
N GLY A 64 -7.99 -16.79 -9.25
CA GLY A 64 -6.61 -17.22 -9.29
C GLY A 64 -6.11 -17.78 -7.96
N THR A 65 -4.80 -17.83 -7.81
CA THR A 65 -4.14 -18.34 -6.59
C THR A 65 -3.13 -17.34 -6.06
N GLN A 66 -2.96 -17.29 -4.76
CA GLN A 66 -1.88 -16.50 -4.17
C GLN A 66 -0.51 -16.97 -4.71
N PRO A 67 0.40 -16.03 -5.05
CA PRO A 67 1.75 -16.42 -5.41
C PRO A 67 2.46 -17.10 -4.23
N ARG A 68 3.53 -17.84 -4.51
CA ARG A 68 4.43 -18.29 -3.46
C ARG A 68 5.27 -17.12 -2.95
N SER A 69 5.81 -17.24 -1.75
CA SER A 69 6.84 -16.30 -1.30
C SER A 69 8.02 -16.30 -2.30
N GLY A 70 8.46 -15.11 -2.71
CA GLY A 70 9.53 -14.94 -3.70
C GLY A 70 9.13 -15.20 -5.15
N ASP A 71 7.83 -15.26 -5.48
CA ASP A 71 7.39 -15.38 -6.88
C ASP A 71 7.88 -14.16 -7.70
N PRO A 72 8.66 -14.35 -8.77
CA PRO A 72 9.26 -13.24 -9.51
C PRO A 72 8.22 -12.32 -10.16
N ARG A 73 7.01 -12.83 -10.46
CA ARG A 73 5.94 -12.04 -11.07
C ARG A 73 5.43 -10.94 -10.15
N LEU A 74 5.49 -11.16 -8.84
CA LEU A 74 5.12 -10.16 -7.84
C LEU A 74 6.10 -8.99 -7.88
N ALA A 75 7.40 -9.27 -7.74
CA ALA A 75 8.44 -8.25 -7.79
C ALA A 75 8.47 -7.50 -9.12
N GLU A 76 8.27 -8.20 -10.25
CA GLU A 76 8.16 -7.58 -11.56
C GLU A 76 6.96 -6.62 -11.66
N THR A 77 5.80 -7.02 -11.12
CA THR A 77 4.58 -6.19 -11.15
C THR A 77 4.74 -4.96 -10.27
N VAL A 78 5.30 -5.12 -9.07
CA VAL A 78 5.63 -4.01 -8.16
C VAL A 78 6.62 -3.03 -8.83
N GLY A 79 7.69 -3.53 -9.46
CA GLY A 79 8.63 -2.67 -10.17
C GLY A 79 7.99 -1.88 -11.34
N LYS A 80 6.99 -2.46 -12.02
CA LYS A 80 6.19 -1.75 -13.04
C LYS A 80 5.35 -0.64 -12.41
N VAL A 81 4.74 -0.88 -11.25
CA VAL A 81 3.97 0.14 -10.50
C VAL A 81 4.87 1.33 -10.15
N HIS A 82 6.04 1.07 -9.56
CA HIS A 82 7.00 2.12 -9.21
C HIS A 82 7.40 2.95 -10.43
N SER A 83 7.75 2.28 -11.54
CA SER A 83 8.15 2.94 -12.79
C SER A 83 7.03 3.79 -13.39
N ALA A 84 5.79 3.30 -13.36
CA ALA A 84 4.63 3.99 -13.92
C ALA A 84 4.17 5.20 -13.10
N THR A 85 4.63 5.34 -11.86
CA THR A 85 4.13 6.33 -10.89
C THR A 85 5.20 7.28 -10.37
N ILE A 86 6.34 7.37 -11.06
CA ILE A 86 7.35 8.40 -10.78
C ILE A 86 6.70 9.79 -10.90
N GLY A 87 6.80 10.59 -9.84
CA GLY A 87 6.22 11.93 -9.79
C GLY A 87 4.70 11.98 -9.58
N TRP A 88 4.07 10.86 -9.21
CA TRP A 88 2.66 10.83 -8.83
C TRP A 88 2.41 11.72 -7.60
N PRO A 89 1.27 12.44 -7.51
CA PRO A 89 0.96 13.25 -6.34
C PRO A 89 0.80 12.38 -5.09
N GLN A 90 1.20 12.89 -3.92
CA GLN A 90 0.99 12.21 -2.65
C GLN A 90 -0.51 12.00 -2.37
N ARG A 91 -0.85 10.87 -1.73
CA ARG A 91 -2.21 10.55 -1.33
C ARG A 91 -2.68 11.54 -0.24
N PRO A 92 -3.85 12.18 -0.38
CA PRO A 92 -4.35 13.11 0.62
C PRO A 92 -4.38 12.50 2.04
N GLY A 93 -3.73 13.18 2.98
CA GLY A 93 -3.60 12.76 4.38
C GLY A 93 -2.42 11.81 4.67
N PHE A 94 -1.71 11.32 3.64
CA PHE A 94 -0.53 10.48 3.80
C PHE A 94 0.76 11.30 3.74
N ALA A 95 1.83 10.73 4.27
CA ALA A 95 3.18 11.27 4.23
C ALA A 95 4.16 10.16 3.80
N SER A 96 5.26 10.52 3.15
CA SER A 96 6.37 9.60 2.92
C SER A 96 7.20 9.41 4.19
N ALA A 97 8.03 8.38 4.26
CA ALA A 97 9.00 8.24 5.34
C ALA A 97 9.97 9.43 5.41
N SER A 98 10.30 10.03 4.25
CA SER A 98 11.11 11.25 4.17
C SER A 98 10.42 12.44 4.85
N ASP A 99 9.12 12.65 4.61
CA ASP A 99 8.35 13.71 5.25
C ASP A 99 8.29 13.49 6.78
N LEU A 100 8.11 12.24 7.22
CA LEU A 100 8.04 11.84 8.63
C LEU A 100 9.38 11.93 9.38
N LEU A 101 10.49 12.23 8.69
CA LEU A 101 11.73 12.63 9.36
C LEU A 101 11.58 13.97 10.11
N THR A 102 10.62 14.81 9.69
CA THR A 102 10.38 16.13 10.29
C THR A 102 8.93 16.35 10.74
N SER A 103 7.96 15.69 10.11
CA SER A 103 6.57 15.61 10.57
C SER A 103 6.37 14.47 11.56
N ASN A 104 5.28 14.51 12.33
CA ASN A 104 4.89 13.43 13.22
C ASN A 104 3.72 12.59 12.69
N MET A 105 2.99 13.03 11.67
CA MET A 105 1.76 12.37 11.24
C MET A 105 1.69 12.21 9.73
N GLY A 106 1.07 11.11 9.30
CA GLY A 106 0.71 10.85 7.90
C GLY A 106 0.16 9.44 7.70
N GLY A 107 -1.01 9.34 7.07
CA GLY A 107 -1.72 8.08 6.87
C GLY A 107 -2.17 7.53 8.20
N ASP A 108 -1.68 6.34 8.54
CA ASP A 108 -1.94 5.69 9.83
C ASP A 108 -0.81 5.90 10.85
N VAL A 109 0.27 6.58 10.45
CA VAL A 109 1.40 6.89 11.34
C VAL A 109 1.07 8.12 12.18
N ASP A 110 1.20 7.97 13.49
CA ASP A 110 1.27 9.07 14.47
C ASP A 110 2.43 8.85 15.45
N LEU A 111 3.56 9.49 15.16
CA LEU A 111 4.77 9.42 15.98
C LEU A 111 4.61 10.15 17.33
N SER A 112 3.59 10.97 17.51
CA SER A 112 3.37 11.68 18.78
C SER A 112 2.84 10.78 19.90
N GLU A 113 2.23 9.65 19.52
CA GLU A 113 1.74 8.62 20.45
C GLU A 113 2.83 7.63 20.88
N MET A 114 4.04 7.74 20.31
CA MET A 114 5.16 6.81 20.52
C MET A 114 6.19 7.36 21.54
N PRO A 115 6.88 6.47 22.28
CA PRO A 115 8.02 6.86 23.12
C PRO A 115 9.11 7.58 22.31
N ALA A 116 9.64 8.68 22.85
CA ALA A 116 10.55 9.55 22.12
C ALA A 116 11.86 8.87 21.69
N ASP A 117 12.34 7.88 22.43
CA ASP A 117 13.46 7.02 22.07
C ASP A 117 13.16 6.09 20.90
N LEU A 118 11.97 5.49 20.89
CA LEU A 118 11.51 4.69 19.77
C LEU A 118 11.32 5.53 18.50
N VAL A 119 10.78 6.75 18.62
CA VAL A 119 10.66 7.69 17.49
C VAL A 119 12.03 8.01 16.89
N ARG A 120 13.06 8.19 17.72
CA ARG A 120 14.44 8.40 17.22
C ARG A 120 14.93 7.16 16.46
N ALA A 121 14.77 5.97 17.02
CA ALA A 121 15.18 4.72 16.37
C ALA A 121 14.48 4.52 15.00
N VAL A 122 13.17 4.77 14.95
CA VAL A 122 12.37 4.70 13.72
C VAL A 122 12.88 5.68 12.66
N ARG A 123 13.08 6.95 13.03
CA ARG A 123 13.61 7.97 12.11
C ARG A 123 15.04 7.68 11.68
N ASP A 124 15.86 7.11 12.54
CA ASP A 124 17.24 6.73 12.23
C ASP A 124 17.27 5.56 11.24
N ALA A 125 16.39 4.57 11.41
CA ALA A 125 16.21 3.48 10.45
C ALA A 125 15.84 4.02 9.06
N TRP A 126 14.83 4.90 8.97
CA TRP A 126 14.45 5.54 7.71
C TRP A 126 15.59 6.37 7.11
N ARG A 127 16.22 7.25 7.88
CA ARG A 127 17.33 8.10 7.40
C ARG A 127 18.49 7.28 6.84
N SER A 128 18.75 6.10 7.42
CA SER A 128 19.84 5.22 6.98
C SER A 128 19.54 4.48 5.67
N ALA A 129 18.27 4.37 5.27
CA ALA A 129 17.83 3.54 4.15
C ALA A 129 17.39 4.35 2.92
N LEU A 130 16.75 5.50 3.13
CA LEU A 130 16.11 6.29 2.07
C LEU A 130 17.10 6.76 0.99
N ARG A 131 16.65 6.68 -0.27
CA ARG A 131 17.38 7.13 -1.47
C ARG A 131 16.47 8.14 -2.18
N ALA A 132 16.58 9.42 -1.80
CA ALA A 132 15.66 10.51 -2.14
C ALA A 132 15.42 10.82 -3.65
N GLU A 133 15.85 9.96 -4.58
CA GLU A 133 15.98 10.25 -6.00
C GLU A 133 14.84 9.69 -6.86
N SER A 134 13.97 8.81 -6.34
CA SER A 134 12.91 8.18 -7.17
C SER A 134 11.67 7.78 -6.37
N LEU A 135 10.94 8.77 -5.84
CA LEU A 135 9.65 8.50 -5.21
C LEU A 135 8.60 8.09 -6.26
N GLY A 136 7.86 7.04 -5.92
CA GLY A 136 6.74 6.53 -6.69
C GLY A 136 5.66 6.00 -5.75
N VAL A 137 4.57 5.48 -6.29
CA VAL A 137 3.57 4.85 -5.45
C VAL A 137 4.08 3.49 -4.98
N VAL A 138 4.17 3.32 -3.66
CA VAL A 138 4.33 2.02 -3.02
C VAL A 138 2.97 1.43 -2.70
N HIS A 139 2.85 0.10 -2.77
CA HIS A 139 1.63 -0.61 -2.35
C HIS A 139 1.47 -0.59 -0.82
N GLY A 140 2.58 -0.72 -0.08
CA GLY A 140 2.62 -0.70 1.38
C GLY A 140 2.47 -2.08 2.04
N ASP A 141 1.71 -2.98 1.41
CA ASP A 141 1.56 -4.39 1.82
C ASP A 141 1.50 -5.32 0.59
N CYS A 142 2.53 -5.34 -0.27
CA CYS A 142 2.53 -6.15 -1.50
C CYS A 142 2.90 -7.63 -1.27
N GLY A 143 2.57 -8.20 -0.12
CA GLY A 143 2.84 -9.61 0.18
C GLY A 143 1.95 -10.59 -0.60
N PRO A 144 2.22 -11.91 -0.57
CA PRO A 144 1.41 -12.92 -1.25
C PRO A 144 -0.09 -12.92 -0.91
N ARG A 145 -0.48 -12.35 0.23
CA ARG A 145 -1.89 -12.21 0.62
C ARG A 145 -2.65 -11.20 -0.23
N ASN A 146 -1.96 -10.18 -0.71
CA ASN A 146 -2.51 -9.07 -1.49
C ASN A 146 -2.14 -9.17 -2.98
N ALA A 147 -1.84 -10.38 -3.43
CA ALA A 147 -1.55 -10.66 -4.82
C ALA A 147 -2.29 -11.93 -5.29
N VAL A 148 -2.74 -11.91 -6.53
CA VAL A 148 -3.38 -13.06 -7.18
C VAL A 148 -2.68 -13.34 -8.51
N ILE A 149 -2.25 -14.58 -8.70
CA ILE A 149 -1.85 -15.08 -10.01
C ILE A 149 -3.10 -15.57 -10.74
N ASP A 150 -3.49 -14.85 -11.78
CA ASP A 150 -4.69 -15.17 -12.56
C ASP A 150 -4.47 -16.39 -13.49
N SER A 151 -5.55 -16.84 -14.15
CA SER A 151 -5.49 -17.97 -15.07
C SER A 151 -4.61 -17.75 -16.31
N ARG A 152 -4.19 -16.51 -16.57
CA ARG A 152 -3.25 -16.13 -17.65
C ARG A 152 -1.82 -16.03 -17.14
N GLY A 153 -1.57 -16.35 -15.87
CA GLY A 153 -0.26 -16.30 -15.24
C GLY A 153 0.19 -14.91 -14.84
N ARG A 154 -0.70 -13.91 -14.86
CA ARG A 154 -0.41 -12.51 -14.55
C ARG A 154 -0.59 -12.27 -13.05
N CYS A 155 0.25 -11.42 -12.46
CA CYS A 155 0.12 -11.03 -11.07
C CYS A 155 -0.76 -9.78 -10.96
N VAL A 156 -1.84 -9.89 -10.21
CA VAL A 156 -2.79 -8.81 -9.93
C VAL A 156 -2.61 -8.39 -8.48
N LEU A 157 -2.18 -7.15 -8.24
CA LEU A 157 -2.10 -6.57 -6.91
C LEU A 157 -3.48 -6.08 -6.47
N ILE A 158 -3.88 -6.45 -5.27
CA ILE A 158 -5.19 -6.13 -4.68
C ILE A 158 -5.00 -5.43 -3.34
N ASP A 159 -6.05 -4.76 -2.88
CA ASP A 159 -6.10 -4.04 -1.61
C ASP A 159 -5.06 -2.92 -1.46
N TRP A 160 -5.36 -1.80 -2.12
CA TRP A 160 -4.49 -0.62 -2.18
C TRP A 160 -4.75 0.38 -1.05
N ASP A 161 -5.33 -0.03 0.08
CA ASP A 161 -5.71 0.90 1.15
C ASP A 161 -4.50 1.51 1.88
N GLU A 162 -3.33 0.86 1.84
CA GLU A 162 -2.07 1.36 2.42
C GLU A 162 -1.18 2.10 1.42
N ALA A 163 -1.59 2.15 0.14
CA ALA A 163 -0.78 2.73 -0.91
C ALA A 163 -0.59 4.24 -0.71
N ARG A 164 0.62 4.70 -0.99
CA ARG A 164 1.09 6.09 -0.82
C ARG A 164 2.28 6.36 -1.73
N VAL A 165 2.67 7.63 -1.87
CA VAL A 165 3.94 7.98 -2.54
C VAL A 165 5.07 7.88 -1.53
N ASP A 166 6.05 7.03 -1.78
CA ASP A 166 7.21 6.80 -0.90
C ASP A 166 8.39 6.19 -1.68
N ASP A 167 9.46 5.83 -0.96
CA ASP A 167 10.60 5.12 -1.53
C ASP A 167 10.24 3.66 -1.89
N PRO A 168 10.50 3.20 -3.13
CA PRO A 168 10.30 1.82 -3.59
C PRO A 168 10.79 0.71 -2.65
N LEU A 169 11.79 1.00 -1.79
CA LEU A 169 12.29 0.06 -0.80
C LEU A 169 11.20 -0.51 0.12
N PHE A 170 10.09 0.23 0.31
CA PHE A 170 9.02 -0.20 1.19
C PHE A 170 8.22 -1.40 0.65
N ASP A 171 8.25 -1.63 -0.66
CA ASP A 171 7.70 -2.83 -1.27
C ASP A 171 8.79 -3.88 -1.58
N LEU A 172 9.99 -3.44 -1.98
CA LEU A 172 11.08 -4.31 -2.44
C LEU A 172 12.41 -4.01 -1.72
N PRO A 173 12.53 -4.30 -0.42
CA PRO A 173 13.78 -4.10 0.29
C PRO A 173 14.86 -5.07 -0.21
N SER A 174 16.04 -4.54 -0.51
CA SER A 174 17.19 -5.24 -1.07
C SER A 174 18.37 -5.36 -0.09
N THR A 175 18.34 -4.59 1.00
CA THR A 175 19.40 -4.55 2.01
C THR A 175 18.84 -4.70 3.42
N ALA A 176 19.69 -5.05 4.37
CA ALA A 176 19.29 -5.13 5.78
C ALA A 176 18.83 -3.77 6.33
N SER A 177 19.40 -2.64 5.87
CA SER A 177 18.96 -1.31 6.28
C SER A 177 17.57 -0.98 5.73
N GLU A 178 17.29 -1.33 4.47
CA GLU A 178 15.95 -1.17 3.88
C GLU A 178 14.92 -2.03 4.61
N GLN A 179 15.26 -3.29 4.92
CA GLN A 179 14.37 -4.15 5.68
C GLN A 179 14.09 -3.60 7.10
N ARG A 180 15.08 -2.99 7.75
CA ARG A 180 14.86 -2.29 9.03
C ARG A 180 13.94 -1.09 8.87
N ALA A 181 14.06 -0.32 7.78
CA ALA A 181 13.15 0.79 7.51
C ALA A 181 11.70 0.30 7.30
N VAL A 182 11.50 -0.83 6.62
CA VAL A 182 10.18 -1.48 6.50
C VAL A 182 9.62 -1.83 7.88
N TRP A 183 10.40 -2.47 8.76
CA TRP A 183 9.94 -2.75 10.13
C TRP A 183 9.66 -1.49 10.94
N ALA A 184 10.45 -0.43 10.75
CA ALA A 184 10.21 0.85 11.41
C ALA A 184 8.89 1.50 10.94
N TRP A 185 8.55 1.35 9.66
CA TRP A 185 7.24 1.77 9.13
C TRP A 185 6.08 0.98 9.74
N GLU A 186 6.24 -0.34 9.81
CA GLU A 186 5.24 -1.24 10.40
C GLU A 186 4.97 -0.91 11.87
N ILE A 187 6.03 -0.71 12.67
CA ILE A 187 5.91 -0.28 14.07
C ILE A 187 5.11 1.02 14.18
N ALA A 188 5.46 2.01 13.36
CA ALA A 188 4.84 3.33 13.41
C ALA A 188 3.35 3.30 13.01
N THR A 189 2.99 2.45 12.03
CA THR A 189 1.61 2.27 11.55
C THR A 189 0.76 1.49 12.55
N CYS A 190 1.32 0.42 13.13
CA CYS A 190 0.60 -0.46 14.05
C CYS A 190 0.56 0.03 15.50
N TRP A 191 1.29 1.11 15.86
CA TRP A 191 1.50 1.49 17.26
C TRP A 191 0.20 1.62 18.07
N THR A 192 -0.82 2.26 17.50
CA THR A 192 -2.12 2.46 18.16
C THR A 192 -3.11 1.35 17.83
N ALA A 193 -3.11 0.86 16.57
CA ALA A 193 -4.08 -0.12 16.11
C ALA A 193 -3.82 -1.53 16.65
N GLU A 194 -2.55 -1.92 16.72
CA GLU A 194 -2.08 -3.26 17.11
C GLU A 194 -0.83 -3.17 18.01
N PRO A 195 -0.94 -2.58 19.22
CA PRO A 195 0.21 -2.21 20.04
C PRO A 195 1.10 -3.39 20.42
N SER A 196 0.52 -4.56 20.73
CA SER A 196 1.29 -5.76 21.06
C SER A 196 2.11 -6.28 19.87
N TYR A 197 1.58 -6.16 18.66
CA TYR A 197 2.29 -6.53 17.46
C TYR A 197 3.43 -5.55 17.18
N ALA A 198 3.16 -4.24 17.21
CA ALA A 198 4.19 -3.20 17.05
C ALA A 198 5.35 -3.37 18.05
N GLN A 199 5.04 -3.63 19.32
CA GLN A 199 6.05 -3.88 20.35
C GLN A 199 6.93 -5.11 20.07
N SER A 200 6.36 -6.15 19.47
CA SER A 200 7.12 -7.37 19.12
C SER A 200 8.18 -7.13 18.03
N LEU A 201 8.03 -6.07 17.24
CA LEU A 201 8.95 -5.71 16.16
C LEU A 201 10.09 -4.79 16.60
N ILE A 202 10.02 -4.16 17.78
CA ILE A 202 11.05 -3.23 18.29
C ILE A 202 12.48 -3.80 18.21
N PRO A 203 12.75 -5.09 18.54
CA PRO A 203 14.08 -5.65 18.42
C PRO A 203 14.64 -5.68 17.00
N LEU A 204 13.79 -5.56 15.97
CA LEU A 204 14.18 -5.58 14.55
C LEU A 204 14.66 -4.21 14.04
N VAL A 205 14.41 -3.14 14.80
CA VAL A 205 14.80 -1.77 14.44
C VAL A 205 15.84 -1.16 15.39
N SER A 206 16.21 -1.90 16.43
CA SER A 206 17.23 -1.51 17.42
C SER A 206 18.65 -1.83 16.99
#